data_AF-A0A352F9K1-F1
#
_entry.id   AF-A0A352F9K1-F1
#
_cell.length_a   1.000
_cell.length_b   1.000
_cell.length_c   1.000
_cell.angle_alpha   90.00
_cell.angle_beta   90.00
_cell.angle_gamma   90.00
#
_symmetry.space_group_name_H-M   'P 1'
#
loop_
_entity.id
_entity.type
_entity.pdbx_description
1 polymer ?
#
loop_
_entity_poly.entity_id
_entity_poly.type
_entity_poly.pdbx_seq_one_letter_code
_entity_poly.pdbx_strand_id
1 'polypeptide(L)'
;MTMKVETGSIVNIRKSFFLAAALLTMTFGGVAQEKMSFHETDSLTFKAYLEHNWKEVIRLGKKAISDETDYYYLRIRIGIAQYSIGNYDQAIPSFKKALDFNQGDPVAEEYLYYAYLFSGQEAEASCLSAKVNEPLKDSLRIKQKQFKLYSELGLMTVPNADSLMAYNPGGGRVHNYQVSGYSFGALGISAKAGNCLTLTFGLQRLNFSIREQYQLPLLDPFTFDVSFAENSLYSGAQWYLKHGFTFLGGVRLLSGQYTWHDYQANPAGGTFPERSGRYRDLTLHAGLSKRLPFFNLGLSADVNRFKGNIYYQAGANLTVYPKGNLNLYLTGELSRTGIDSAWVSDGAYIWKTIMGFKIAPKIWLEAGFTSGYLQNWSENQAYIVYNNFDPILKRIGLNLISVDLFKNLDFSIRYNWTRRLASWEIIDDTGAAHIAGQLYPFHSLILGGTWRF
;
A
#
# COMPACT_ATOMS: atom_id res chain seq x y z
N MET A 1 -21.65 -28.68 77.70
CA MET A 1 -22.59 -28.87 76.59
C MET A 1 -21.86 -28.54 75.30
N THR A 2 -21.85 -29.54 74.42
CA THR A 2 -21.17 -29.68 73.13
C THR A 2 -21.76 -28.78 72.05
N MET A 3 -20.94 -28.30 71.10
CA MET A 3 -20.96 -28.79 69.71
C MET A 3 -19.81 -28.17 68.89
N LYS A 4 -19.02 -29.05 68.26
CA LYS A 4 -18.05 -28.83 67.19
C LYS A 4 -18.75 -29.19 65.88
N VAL A 5 -18.56 -28.40 64.81
CA VAL A 5 -18.99 -28.72 63.45
C VAL A 5 -17.77 -29.12 62.63
N GLU A 6 -17.85 -30.29 61.99
CA GLU A 6 -16.84 -30.87 61.09
C GLU A 6 -17.02 -30.35 59.65
N THR A 7 -15.90 -30.12 58.96
CA THR A 7 -15.83 -29.83 57.52
C THR A 7 -15.31 -31.05 56.76
N GLY A 8 -16.14 -31.66 55.91
CA GLY A 8 -15.81 -32.79 55.04
C GLY A 8 -15.63 -32.42 53.57
N SER A 9 -14.40 -32.62 53.07
CA SER A 9 -14.02 -33.25 51.79
C SER A 9 -14.73 -32.89 50.48
N ILE A 10 -14.10 -32.02 49.66
CA ILE A 10 -14.27 -31.94 48.19
C ILE A 10 -12.89 -32.11 47.53
N VAL A 11 -12.39 -33.34 47.41
CA VAL A 11 -11.11 -33.63 46.69
C VAL A 11 -11.26 -34.71 45.62
N ASN A 12 -12.40 -35.38 45.47
CA ASN A 12 -12.52 -36.57 44.61
C ASN A 12 -13.28 -36.42 43.27
N ILE A 13 -13.36 -35.21 42.70
CA ILE A 13 -14.02 -35.01 41.37
C ILE A 13 -13.02 -34.84 40.21
N ARG A 14 -11.73 -34.59 40.47
CA ARG A 14 -10.75 -34.32 39.40
C ARG A 14 -10.09 -35.55 38.76
N LYS A 15 -10.11 -36.73 39.38
CA LYS A 15 -9.44 -37.93 38.82
C LYS A 15 -10.31 -38.74 37.85
N SER A 16 -11.64 -38.66 37.97
CA SER A 16 -12.57 -39.44 37.14
C SER A 16 -12.80 -38.83 35.75
N PHE A 17 -12.60 -37.51 35.59
CA PHE A 17 -12.75 -36.83 34.30
C PHE A 17 -11.56 -37.04 33.35
N PHE A 18 -10.35 -37.21 33.90
CA PHE A 18 -9.16 -37.48 33.07
C PHE A 18 -9.11 -38.91 32.52
N LEU A 19 -9.68 -39.89 33.23
CA LEU A 19 -9.78 -41.26 32.71
C LEU A 19 -10.84 -41.40 31.60
N ALA A 20 -11.96 -40.68 31.70
CA ALA A 20 -13.00 -40.67 30.67
C ALA A 20 -12.57 -39.95 29.39
N ALA A 21 -11.77 -38.88 29.50
CA ALA A 21 -11.19 -38.19 28.35
C ALA A 21 -10.09 -39.01 27.66
N ALA A 22 -9.33 -39.82 28.42
CA ALA A 22 -8.30 -40.72 27.86
C ALA A 22 -8.89 -41.98 27.19
N LEU A 23 -10.05 -42.46 27.64
CA LEU A 23 -10.75 -43.59 26.98
C LEU A 23 -11.53 -43.17 25.72
N LEU A 24 -11.95 -41.90 25.59
CA LEU A 24 -12.66 -41.43 24.38
C LEU A 24 -11.71 -41.16 23.19
N THR A 25 -10.39 -41.10 23.41
CA THR A 25 -9.39 -40.89 22.37
C THR A 25 -8.89 -42.18 21.69
N MET A 26 -9.38 -43.36 22.10
CA MET A 26 -8.85 -44.65 21.63
C MET A 26 -9.68 -45.37 20.55
N THR A 27 -10.70 -44.74 19.96
CA THR A 27 -11.51 -45.35 18.87
C THR A 27 -11.65 -44.48 17.62
N PHE A 28 -10.64 -43.68 17.29
CA PHE A 28 -10.40 -43.35 15.89
C PHE A 28 -9.31 -44.31 15.39
N GLY A 29 -9.74 -45.52 15.04
CA GLY A 29 -8.96 -46.33 14.10
C GLY A 29 -8.80 -45.49 12.85
N GLY A 30 -7.64 -44.85 12.69
CA GLY A 30 -7.29 -44.18 11.46
C GLY A 30 -7.41 -45.22 10.37
N VAL A 31 -8.38 -45.04 9.46
CA VAL A 31 -8.32 -45.70 8.17
C VAL A 31 -7.00 -45.20 7.59
N ALA A 32 -5.98 -46.06 7.59
CA ALA A 32 -4.77 -45.82 6.84
C ALA A 32 -5.23 -45.70 5.39
N GLN A 33 -5.45 -44.47 4.91
CA GLN A 33 -5.74 -44.24 3.51
C GLN A 33 -4.53 -44.75 2.76
N GLU A 34 -4.77 -45.74 1.90
CA GLU A 34 -3.75 -46.29 1.03
C GLU A 34 -3.14 -45.13 0.23
N LYS A 35 -1.81 -44.97 0.37
CA LYS A 35 -1.05 -43.95 -0.35
C LYS A 35 -1.26 -44.20 -1.84
N MET A 36 -1.53 -43.16 -2.60
CA MET A 36 -1.66 -43.32 -4.05
C MET A 36 -0.33 -43.76 -4.65
N SER A 37 -0.32 -44.91 -5.32
CA SER A 37 0.86 -45.34 -6.06
C SER A 37 1.17 -44.39 -7.22
N PHE A 38 2.41 -44.43 -7.73
CA PHE A 38 2.78 -43.67 -8.92
C PHE A 38 1.85 -44.00 -10.11
N HIS A 39 1.58 -45.29 -10.36
CA HIS A 39 0.77 -45.72 -11.50
C HIS A 39 -0.69 -45.27 -11.38
N GLU A 40 -1.31 -45.39 -10.20
CA GLU A 40 -2.67 -44.89 -9.98
C GLU A 40 -2.72 -43.37 -10.09
N THR A 41 -1.75 -42.67 -9.51
CA THR A 41 -1.65 -41.21 -9.59
C THR A 41 -1.57 -40.77 -11.04
N ASP A 42 -0.68 -41.39 -11.82
CA ASP A 42 -0.49 -41.03 -13.22
C ASP A 42 -1.75 -41.28 -14.03
N SER A 43 -2.32 -42.49 -13.93
CA SER A 43 -3.53 -42.85 -14.67
C SER A 43 -4.71 -41.95 -14.35
N LEU A 44 -4.98 -41.69 -13.06
CA LEU A 44 -6.15 -40.92 -12.63
C LEU A 44 -5.98 -39.43 -12.95
N THR A 45 -4.81 -38.85 -12.69
CA THR A 45 -4.56 -37.43 -13.00
C THR A 45 -4.51 -37.18 -14.50
N PHE A 46 -3.97 -38.13 -15.30
CA PHE A 46 -3.95 -38.00 -16.75
C PHE A 46 -5.36 -38.12 -17.34
N LYS A 47 -6.16 -39.09 -16.88
CA LYS A 47 -7.56 -39.21 -17.29
C LYS A 47 -8.34 -37.93 -17.01
N ALA A 48 -8.27 -37.42 -15.77
CA ALA A 48 -8.94 -36.18 -15.40
C ALA A 48 -8.43 -34.97 -16.21
N TYR A 49 -7.15 -34.95 -16.57
CA TYR A 49 -6.56 -33.92 -17.41
C TYR A 49 -7.11 -33.95 -18.85
N LEU A 50 -7.23 -35.13 -19.46
CA LEU A 50 -7.83 -35.31 -20.79
C LEU A 50 -9.32 -34.94 -20.82
N GLU A 51 -10.02 -35.19 -19.71
CA GLU A 51 -11.42 -34.81 -19.53
C GLU A 51 -11.61 -33.32 -19.19
N HIS A 52 -10.52 -32.53 -19.11
CA HIS A 52 -10.52 -31.14 -18.66
C HIS A 52 -11.15 -30.94 -17.27
N ASN A 53 -11.16 -31.98 -16.44
CA ASN A 53 -11.64 -31.93 -15.08
C ASN A 53 -10.56 -31.36 -14.15
N TRP A 54 -10.30 -30.06 -14.30
CA TRP A 54 -9.21 -29.36 -13.62
C TRP A 54 -9.27 -29.44 -12.11
N LYS A 55 -10.48 -29.37 -11.53
CA LYS A 55 -10.67 -29.51 -10.09
C LYS A 55 -10.20 -30.87 -9.60
N GLU A 56 -10.48 -31.92 -10.36
CA GLU A 56 -10.08 -33.28 -10.02
C GLU A 56 -8.59 -33.50 -10.19
N VAL A 57 -7.97 -32.98 -11.26
CA VAL A 57 -6.50 -32.97 -11.42
C VAL A 57 -5.82 -32.33 -10.21
N ILE A 58 -6.31 -31.17 -9.77
CA ILE A 58 -5.75 -30.47 -8.61
C ILE A 58 -5.96 -31.26 -7.33
N ARG A 59 -7.15 -31.85 -7.12
CA ARG A 59 -7.47 -32.63 -5.92
C ARG A 59 -6.60 -33.88 -5.81
N LEU A 60 -6.58 -34.71 -6.86
CA LEU A 60 -5.77 -35.93 -6.94
C LEU A 60 -4.29 -35.60 -6.85
N GLY A 61 -3.83 -34.59 -7.57
CA GLY A 61 -2.42 -34.22 -7.58
C GLY A 61 -1.92 -33.68 -6.24
N LYS A 62 -2.72 -32.87 -5.54
CA LYS A 62 -2.39 -32.45 -4.17
C LYS A 62 -2.35 -33.62 -3.19
N LYS A 63 -3.27 -34.58 -3.32
CA LYS A 63 -3.24 -35.81 -2.52
C LYS A 63 -1.96 -36.60 -2.79
N ALA A 64 -1.62 -36.85 -4.05
CA ALA A 64 -0.42 -37.57 -4.43
C ALA A 64 0.86 -36.90 -3.90
N ILE A 65 0.99 -35.57 -4.00
CA ILE A 65 2.13 -34.84 -3.42
C ILE A 65 2.18 -35.00 -1.89
N SER A 66 1.03 -34.99 -1.21
CA SER A 66 0.95 -35.25 0.24
C SER A 66 1.33 -36.70 0.59
N ASP A 67 1.10 -37.64 -0.32
CA ASP A 67 1.49 -39.06 -0.20
C ASP A 67 2.95 -39.29 -0.62
N GLU A 68 3.71 -38.21 -0.87
CA GLU A 68 5.12 -38.20 -1.31
C GLU A 68 5.35 -38.68 -2.75
N THR A 69 4.28 -38.81 -3.54
CA THR A 69 4.33 -39.05 -4.98
C THR A 69 4.41 -37.71 -5.73
N ASP A 70 5.62 -37.26 -6.04
CA ASP A 70 5.88 -35.99 -6.74
C ASP A 70 6.86 -36.17 -7.90
N TYR A 71 6.42 -35.88 -9.12
CA TYR A 71 7.19 -36.04 -10.35
C TYR A 71 6.80 -35.00 -11.40
N TYR A 72 7.63 -34.85 -12.42
CA TYR A 72 7.52 -33.81 -13.45
C TYR A 72 6.11 -33.70 -14.08
N TYR A 73 5.58 -34.78 -14.68
CA TYR A 73 4.28 -34.71 -15.38
C TYR A 73 3.12 -34.39 -14.44
N LEU A 74 3.17 -34.85 -13.18
CA LEU A 74 2.17 -34.49 -12.18
C LEU A 74 2.17 -32.98 -11.93
N ARG A 75 3.36 -32.38 -11.75
CA ARG A 75 3.51 -30.94 -11.56
C ARG A 75 3.03 -30.13 -12.77
N ILE A 76 3.34 -30.58 -13.99
CA ILE A 76 2.82 -29.95 -15.22
C ILE A 76 1.28 -29.98 -15.24
N ARG A 77 0.67 -31.16 -15.02
CA ARG A 77 -0.80 -31.29 -15.05
C ARG A 77 -1.48 -30.44 -13.99
N ILE A 78 -0.95 -30.39 -12.77
CA ILE A 78 -1.47 -29.54 -11.69
C ILE A 78 -1.34 -28.05 -12.07
N GLY A 79 -0.18 -27.64 -12.57
CA GLY A 79 0.07 -26.25 -13.00
C GLY A 79 -0.89 -25.82 -14.10
N ILE A 80 -1.04 -26.62 -15.15
CA ILE A 80 -1.99 -26.35 -16.25
C ILE A 80 -3.42 -26.31 -15.71
N ALA A 81 -3.83 -27.27 -14.87
CA ALA A 81 -5.17 -27.26 -14.29
C ALA A 81 -5.44 -25.98 -13.47
N GLN A 82 -4.48 -25.52 -12.66
CA GLN A 82 -4.57 -24.26 -11.90
C GLN A 82 -4.65 -23.04 -12.82
N TYR A 83 -3.85 -23.04 -13.88
CA TYR A 83 -3.84 -22.00 -14.91
C TYR A 83 -5.19 -21.93 -15.65
N SER A 84 -5.75 -23.08 -16.05
CA SER A 84 -7.02 -23.19 -16.78
C SER A 84 -8.23 -22.72 -15.98
N ILE A 85 -8.17 -22.77 -14.64
CA ILE A 85 -9.20 -22.19 -13.77
C ILE A 85 -8.94 -20.72 -13.39
N GLY A 86 -7.92 -20.09 -14.00
CA GLY A 86 -7.55 -18.69 -13.80
C GLY A 86 -6.76 -18.41 -12.51
N ASN A 87 -6.33 -19.45 -11.79
CA ASN A 87 -5.56 -19.33 -10.56
C ASN A 87 -4.05 -19.33 -10.85
N TYR A 88 -3.62 -18.28 -11.56
CA TYR A 88 -2.27 -18.16 -12.10
C TYR A 88 -1.20 -18.17 -11.00
N ASP A 89 -1.44 -17.49 -9.88
CA ASP A 89 -0.52 -17.49 -8.73
C ASP A 89 -0.22 -18.89 -8.19
N GLN A 90 -1.22 -19.76 -8.11
CA GLN A 90 -1.06 -21.11 -7.60
C GLN A 90 -0.42 -22.05 -8.61
N ALA A 91 -0.50 -21.74 -9.91
CA ALA A 91 0.16 -22.50 -10.96
C ALA A 91 1.70 -22.33 -10.91
N ILE A 92 2.19 -21.16 -10.48
CA ILE A 92 3.61 -20.80 -10.43
C ILE A 92 4.46 -21.83 -9.65
N PRO A 93 4.11 -22.23 -8.40
CA PRO A 93 4.86 -23.26 -7.67
C PRO A 93 4.97 -24.59 -8.42
N SER A 94 3.90 -25.01 -9.11
CA SER A 94 3.88 -26.26 -9.86
C SER A 94 4.85 -26.22 -11.04
N PHE A 95 4.84 -25.14 -11.82
CA PHE A 95 5.77 -24.97 -12.94
C PHE A 95 7.22 -24.78 -12.49
N LYS A 96 7.46 -24.03 -11.41
CA LYS A 96 8.79 -23.93 -10.79
C LYS A 96 9.33 -25.31 -10.40
N LYS A 97 8.50 -26.12 -9.74
CA LYS A 97 8.90 -27.47 -9.34
C LYS A 97 9.12 -28.40 -10.54
N ALA A 98 8.32 -28.24 -11.61
CA ALA A 98 8.56 -28.95 -12.87
C ALA A 98 9.92 -28.60 -13.48
N LEU A 99 10.32 -27.32 -13.44
CA LEU A 99 11.64 -26.86 -13.89
C LEU A 99 12.80 -27.33 -12.98
N ASP A 100 12.54 -27.58 -11.70
CA ASP A 100 13.53 -28.24 -10.83
C ASP A 100 13.78 -29.70 -11.26
N PHE A 101 12.76 -30.40 -11.76
CA PHE A 101 12.90 -31.76 -12.30
C PHE A 101 13.52 -31.79 -13.70
N ASN A 102 13.13 -30.84 -14.56
CA ASN A 102 13.63 -30.74 -15.93
C ASN A 102 13.90 -29.26 -16.29
N GLN A 103 15.16 -28.85 -16.15
CA GLN A 103 15.57 -27.47 -16.41
C GLN A 103 15.46 -27.14 -17.91
N GLY A 104 14.91 -25.97 -18.21
CA GLY A 104 14.78 -25.49 -19.60
C GLY A 104 13.64 -26.14 -20.39
N ASP A 105 12.73 -26.86 -19.73
CA ASP A 105 11.53 -27.40 -20.38
C ASP A 105 10.65 -26.28 -20.95
N PRO A 106 10.44 -26.23 -22.29
CA PRO A 106 9.80 -25.08 -22.92
C PRO A 106 8.33 -24.92 -22.50
N VAL A 107 7.64 -26.03 -22.21
CA VAL A 107 6.23 -26.01 -21.78
C VAL A 107 6.13 -25.38 -20.39
N ALA A 108 6.94 -25.85 -19.44
CA ALA A 108 6.96 -25.28 -18.09
C ALA A 108 7.37 -23.80 -18.09
N GLU A 109 8.36 -23.40 -18.89
CA GLU A 109 8.80 -22.01 -19.00
C GLU A 109 7.72 -21.09 -19.60
N GLU A 110 7.05 -21.53 -20.67
CA GLU A 110 5.93 -20.81 -21.30
C GLU A 110 4.78 -20.57 -20.31
N TYR A 111 4.30 -21.63 -19.67
CA TYR A 111 3.21 -21.51 -18.72
C TYR A 111 3.60 -20.69 -17.49
N LEU A 112 4.84 -20.81 -17.01
CA LEU A 112 5.34 -20.00 -15.90
C LEU A 112 5.38 -18.51 -16.27
N TYR A 113 5.82 -18.18 -17.50
CA TYR A 113 5.84 -16.81 -18.01
C TYR A 113 4.43 -16.20 -18.04
N TYR A 114 3.45 -16.89 -18.62
CA TYR A 114 2.08 -16.38 -18.66
C TYR A 114 1.40 -16.39 -17.29
N ALA A 115 1.73 -17.34 -16.41
CA ALA A 115 1.24 -17.34 -15.04
C ALA A 115 1.73 -16.09 -14.27
N TYR A 116 2.98 -15.67 -14.47
CA TYR A 116 3.46 -14.39 -13.94
C TYR A 116 2.69 -13.20 -14.54
N LEU A 117 2.56 -13.11 -15.86
CA LEU A 117 1.85 -11.99 -16.49
C LEU A 117 0.40 -11.87 -16.02
N PHE A 118 -0.36 -12.97 -16.04
CA PHE A 118 -1.78 -12.94 -15.71
C PHE A 118 -2.08 -12.86 -14.21
N SER A 119 -1.09 -13.12 -13.36
CA SER A 119 -1.16 -12.78 -11.93
C SER A 119 -0.70 -11.36 -11.60
N GLY A 120 -0.26 -10.57 -12.60
CA GLY A 120 0.21 -9.20 -12.42
C GLY A 120 1.69 -9.05 -12.06
N GLN A 121 2.45 -10.14 -12.12
CA GLN A 121 3.89 -10.22 -11.82
C GLN A 121 4.72 -9.91 -13.09
N GLU A 122 4.52 -8.72 -13.69
CA GLU A 122 5.17 -8.32 -14.95
C GLU A 122 6.70 -8.37 -14.89
N ALA A 123 7.26 -8.06 -13.72
CA ALA A 123 8.69 -8.02 -13.51
C ALA A 123 9.31 -9.41 -13.42
N GLU A 124 8.67 -10.33 -12.71
CA GLU A 124 9.07 -11.74 -12.64
C GLU A 124 9.00 -12.39 -14.02
N ALA A 125 7.96 -12.08 -14.82
CA ALA A 125 7.86 -12.49 -16.21
C ALA A 125 9.05 -11.96 -17.04
N SER A 126 9.41 -10.69 -16.85
CA SER A 126 10.58 -10.07 -17.49
C SER A 126 11.89 -10.76 -17.10
N CYS A 127 12.11 -10.99 -15.80
CA CYS A 127 13.26 -11.71 -15.28
C CYS A 127 13.39 -13.13 -15.82
N LEU A 128 12.26 -13.83 -15.97
CA LEU A 128 12.22 -15.18 -16.53
C LEU A 128 12.61 -15.16 -18.00
N SER A 129 12.00 -14.27 -18.80
CA SER A 129 12.24 -14.21 -20.25
C SER A 129 13.71 -13.97 -20.61
N ALA A 130 14.51 -13.37 -19.73
CA ALA A 130 15.96 -13.24 -19.90
C ALA A 130 16.72 -14.57 -19.94
N LYS A 131 16.19 -15.61 -19.30
CA LYS A 131 16.82 -16.92 -19.13
C LYS A 131 16.32 -17.96 -20.13
N VAL A 132 15.15 -17.70 -20.71
CA VAL A 132 14.51 -18.55 -21.70
C VAL A 132 15.32 -18.55 -23.01
N ASN A 133 15.32 -19.67 -23.72
CA ASN A 133 16.01 -19.79 -25.01
C ASN A 133 15.37 -18.92 -26.13
N GLU A 134 16.15 -18.55 -27.15
CA GLU A 134 15.67 -17.67 -28.23
C GLU A 134 14.43 -18.21 -28.99
N PRO A 135 14.33 -19.51 -29.34
CA PRO A 135 13.13 -20.03 -30.00
C PRO A 135 11.84 -19.82 -29.21
N LEU A 136 11.89 -19.97 -27.87
CA LEU A 136 10.73 -19.76 -27.02
C LEU A 136 10.42 -18.26 -26.86
N LYS A 137 11.43 -17.37 -26.81
CA LYS A 137 11.20 -15.91 -26.85
C LYS A 137 10.45 -15.48 -28.11
N ASP A 138 10.85 -16.02 -29.26
CA ASP A 138 10.22 -15.75 -30.56
C ASP A 138 8.78 -16.27 -30.62
N SER A 139 8.54 -17.51 -30.16
CA SER A 139 7.20 -18.11 -30.06
C SER A 139 6.27 -17.26 -29.20
N LEU A 140 6.75 -16.81 -28.04
CA LEU A 140 6.00 -16.00 -27.08
C LEU A 140 5.72 -14.55 -27.56
N ARG A 141 6.34 -14.13 -28.67
CA ARG A 141 6.24 -12.78 -29.24
C ARG A 141 6.43 -11.69 -28.18
N ILE A 142 7.40 -11.88 -27.27
CA ILE A 142 7.59 -11.02 -26.11
C ILE A 142 8.00 -9.61 -26.58
N LYS A 143 7.02 -8.70 -26.66
CA LYS A 143 7.28 -7.26 -26.78
C LYS A 143 7.50 -6.70 -25.40
N GLN A 144 8.71 -6.84 -24.88
CA GLN A 144 9.06 -6.20 -23.61
C GLN A 144 9.01 -4.69 -23.78
N LYS A 145 8.02 -4.07 -23.14
CA LYS A 145 7.97 -2.62 -23.03
C LYS A 145 9.11 -2.17 -22.10
N GLN A 146 10.00 -1.35 -22.63
CA GLN A 146 11.27 -0.97 -21.99
C GLN A 146 11.09 0.21 -21.04
N PHE A 147 10.16 1.12 -21.36
CA PHE A 147 9.86 2.25 -20.51
C PHE A 147 8.38 2.62 -20.48
N LYS A 148 7.97 3.23 -19.38
CA LYS A 148 6.65 3.79 -19.13
C LYS A 148 6.82 5.29 -18.87
N LEU A 149 6.05 6.12 -19.56
CA LEU A 149 5.92 7.55 -19.27
C LEU A 149 4.60 7.75 -18.52
N TYR A 150 4.62 8.43 -17.39
CA TYR A 150 3.42 8.75 -16.64
C TYR A 150 3.27 10.26 -16.45
N SER A 151 2.03 10.71 -16.47
CA SER A 151 1.66 12.08 -16.14
C SER A 151 0.47 12.07 -15.19
N GLU A 152 0.48 13.00 -14.23
CA GLU A 152 -0.64 13.20 -13.30
C GLU A 152 -0.96 14.69 -13.19
N LEU A 153 -2.24 15.01 -13.10
CA LEU A 153 -2.74 16.35 -12.82
C LEU A 153 -3.78 16.24 -11.71
N GLY A 154 -3.73 17.13 -10.74
CA GLY A 154 -4.67 17.13 -9.64
C GLY A 154 -5.14 18.51 -9.23
N LEU A 155 -6.40 18.55 -8.80
CA LEU A 155 -7.05 19.72 -8.22
C LEU A 155 -7.61 19.33 -6.85
N MET A 156 -7.59 20.26 -5.90
CA MET A 156 -8.15 20.03 -4.59
C MET A 156 -8.95 21.23 -4.08
N THR A 157 -9.99 20.96 -3.31
CA THR A 157 -10.95 21.96 -2.85
C THR A 157 -11.30 21.78 -1.38
N VAL A 158 -11.60 22.90 -0.73
CA VAL A 158 -12.07 22.96 0.66
C VAL A 158 -13.49 23.54 0.67
N PRO A 159 -14.52 22.70 0.87
CA PRO A 159 -15.88 23.19 1.03
C PRO A 159 -15.99 24.06 2.28
N ASN A 160 -16.80 25.12 2.22
CA ASN A 160 -17.12 25.99 3.35
C ASN A 160 -15.88 26.61 4.04
N ALA A 161 -14.84 26.95 3.26
CA ALA A 161 -13.63 27.58 3.78
C ALA A 161 -13.93 28.86 4.58
N ASP A 162 -14.89 29.68 4.15
CA ASP A 162 -15.25 30.92 4.86
C ASP A 162 -15.86 30.65 6.24
N SER A 163 -16.70 29.62 6.38
CA SER A 163 -17.27 29.24 7.68
C SER A 163 -16.20 28.74 8.65
N LEU A 164 -15.16 28.08 8.13
CA LEU A 164 -14.02 27.63 8.92
C LEU A 164 -13.21 28.84 9.41
N MET A 165 -12.99 29.84 8.55
CA MET A 165 -12.27 31.08 8.91
C MET A 165 -13.06 32.00 9.86
N ALA A 166 -14.38 31.92 9.85
CA ALA A 166 -15.24 32.67 10.77
C ALA A 166 -15.21 32.14 12.21
N TYR A 167 -14.68 30.93 12.44
CA TYR A 167 -14.52 30.40 13.79
C TYR A 167 -13.49 31.23 14.57
N ASN A 168 -13.89 31.66 15.76
CA ASN A 168 -13.04 32.38 16.71
C ASN A 168 -13.14 31.69 18.08
N PRO A 169 -12.09 31.00 18.53
CA PRO A 169 -12.08 30.32 19.83
C PRO A 169 -12.00 31.30 21.03
N GLY A 170 -11.77 32.60 20.79
CA GLY A 170 -11.56 33.60 21.82
C GLY A 170 -10.12 33.59 22.36
N GLY A 171 -9.64 34.75 22.81
CA GLY A 171 -8.29 34.95 23.35
C GLY A 171 -7.74 36.35 23.03
N GLY A 172 -6.59 36.69 23.63
CA GLY A 172 -5.91 37.97 23.44
C GLY A 172 -5.29 38.12 22.04
N ARG A 173 -4.88 37.01 21.42
CA ARG A 173 -4.51 36.93 20.01
C ARG A 173 -4.79 35.53 19.49
N VAL A 174 -5.49 35.42 18.37
CA VAL A 174 -5.71 34.15 17.69
C VAL A 174 -5.11 34.22 16.29
N HIS A 175 -4.31 33.22 15.94
CA HIS A 175 -3.73 33.04 14.61
C HIS A 175 -4.19 31.71 14.02
N ASN A 176 -4.63 31.76 12.76
CA ASN A 176 -4.94 30.57 11.99
C ASN A 176 -4.66 30.80 10.51
N TYR A 177 -4.62 29.71 9.75
CA TYR A 177 -4.49 29.79 8.29
C TYR A 177 -5.47 28.83 7.62
N GLN A 178 -5.81 29.13 6.38
CA GLN A 178 -6.59 28.25 5.53
C GLN A 178 -5.92 28.08 4.19
N VAL A 179 -5.73 26.82 3.80
CA VAL A 179 -5.15 26.51 2.49
C VAL A 179 -6.25 26.32 1.44
N SER A 180 -6.03 26.87 0.25
CA SER A 180 -6.96 26.86 -0.89
C SER A 180 -6.21 26.82 -2.23
N GLY A 181 -6.93 26.68 -3.35
CA GLY A 181 -6.33 26.79 -4.69
C GLY A 181 -5.30 25.70 -5.03
N TYR A 182 -5.40 24.53 -4.41
CA TYR A 182 -4.47 23.43 -4.61
C TYR A 182 -4.52 22.90 -6.04
N SER A 183 -3.36 22.92 -6.69
CA SER A 183 -3.12 22.26 -7.97
C SER A 183 -1.76 21.57 -7.94
N PHE A 184 -1.66 20.41 -8.59
CA PHE A 184 -0.36 19.81 -8.84
C PHE A 184 -0.30 19.18 -10.22
N GLY A 185 0.93 19.09 -10.74
CA GLY A 185 1.25 18.32 -11.92
C GLY A 185 2.50 17.49 -11.68
N ALA A 186 2.50 16.27 -12.19
CA ALA A 186 3.65 15.38 -12.15
C ALA A 186 3.91 14.76 -13.53
N LEU A 187 5.19 14.56 -13.82
CA LEU A 187 5.69 13.82 -14.97
C LEU A 187 6.75 12.85 -14.50
N GLY A 188 6.79 11.66 -15.07
CA GLY A 188 7.92 10.78 -14.80
C GLY A 188 8.05 9.62 -15.77
N ILE A 189 9.20 8.98 -15.68
CA ILE A 189 9.61 7.88 -16.53
C ILE A 189 10.01 6.71 -15.64
N SER A 190 9.56 5.52 -16.00
CA SER A 190 10.00 4.27 -15.41
C SER A 190 10.62 3.42 -16.50
N ALA A 191 11.85 2.96 -16.31
CA ALA A 191 12.58 2.18 -17.31
C ALA A 191 13.17 0.92 -16.67
N LYS A 192 13.24 -0.14 -17.47
CA LYS A 192 13.97 -1.36 -17.08
C LYS A 192 15.46 -1.13 -17.23
N ALA A 193 16.22 -1.34 -16.17
CA ALA A 193 17.67 -1.37 -16.15
C ALA A 193 18.14 -2.83 -16.10
N GLY A 194 18.19 -3.48 -17.26
CA GLY A 194 18.32 -4.93 -17.34
C GLY A 194 16.99 -5.64 -17.04
N ASN A 195 17.04 -6.94 -16.71
CA ASN A 195 15.83 -7.77 -16.70
C ASN A 195 15.08 -7.82 -15.37
N CYS A 196 15.72 -7.37 -14.28
CA CYS A 196 15.23 -7.52 -12.91
C CYS A 196 15.35 -6.24 -12.07
N LEU A 197 15.60 -5.11 -12.70
CA LEU A 197 15.65 -3.82 -12.01
C LEU A 197 14.82 -2.82 -12.80
N THR A 198 13.91 -2.15 -12.11
CA THR A 198 13.14 -1.04 -12.65
C THR A 198 13.58 0.23 -11.93
N LEU A 199 13.95 1.25 -12.69
CA LEU A 199 14.26 2.58 -12.19
C LEU A 199 13.15 3.54 -12.57
N THR A 200 12.75 4.39 -11.65
CA THR A 200 11.70 5.39 -11.84
C THR A 200 12.24 6.76 -11.47
N PHE A 201 11.96 7.76 -12.30
CA PHE A 201 12.32 9.15 -12.07
C PHE A 201 11.08 10.02 -12.29
N GLY A 202 10.84 10.96 -11.39
CA GLY A 202 9.66 11.83 -11.45
C GLY A 202 9.97 13.26 -11.04
N LEU A 203 9.26 14.19 -11.66
CA LEU A 203 9.24 15.60 -11.31
C LEU A 203 7.79 15.97 -10.98
N GLN A 204 7.61 16.79 -9.95
CA GLN A 204 6.30 17.30 -9.58
C GLN A 204 6.37 18.76 -9.14
N ARG A 205 5.34 19.51 -9.51
CA ARG A 205 5.07 20.88 -9.05
C ARG A 205 3.75 20.89 -8.28
N LEU A 206 3.76 21.47 -7.09
CA LEU A 206 2.56 21.72 -6.28
C LEU A 206 2.45 23.22 -6.07
N ASN A 207 1.26 23.78 -6.29
CA ASN A 207 0.95 25.18 -6.00
C ASN A 207 -0.35 25.25 -5.18
N PHE A 208 -0.40 26.18 -4.23
CA PHE A 208 -1.61 26.51 -3.47
C PHE A 208 -1.47 27.90 -2.87
N SER A 209 -2.58 28.44 -2.38
CA SER A 209 -2.61 29.70 -1.65
C SER A 209 -2.98 29.46 -0.19
N ILE A 210 -2.38 30.24 0.69
CA ILE A 210 -2.66 30.26 2.12
C ILE A 210 -3.30 31.60 2.44
N ARG A 211 -4.46 31.59 3.08
CA ARG A 211 -5.03 32.76 3.72
C ARG A 211 -4.70 32.71 5.20
N GLU A 212 -3.76 33.54 5.64
CA GLU A 212 -3.44 33.74 7.05
C GLU A 212 -4.44 34.72 7.66
N GLN A 213 -4.83 34.50 8.91
CA GLN A 213 -5.75 35.36 9.64
C GLN A 213 -5.29 35.54 11.09
N TYR A 214 -5.28 36.80 11.51
CA TYR A 214 -5.03 37.21 12.88
C TYR A 214 -6.27 37.90 13.44
N GLN A 215 -6.82 37.35 14.51
CA GLN A 215 -7.93 37.92 15.25
C GLN A 215 -7.39 38.52 16.55
N LEU A 216 -7.68 39.80 16.78
CA LEU A 216 -7.36 40.54 17.99
C LEU A 216 -8.67 41.02 18.62
N PRO A 217 -8.78 41.08 19.97
CA PRO A 217 -9.95 41.61 20.63
C PRO A 217 -10.30 43.01 20.12
N LEU A 218 -11.60 43.23 19.88
CA LEU A 218 -12.17 44.54 19.50
C LEU A 218 -11.72 45.10 18.13
N LEU A 219 -11.01 44.32 17.32
CA LEU A 219 -10.58 44.69 15.97
C LEU A 219 -11.16 43.72 14.93
N ASP A 220 -11.34 44.22 13.70
CA ASP A 220 -11.63 43.36 12.55
C ASP A 220 -10.42 42.42 12.28
N PRO A 221 -10.66 41.19 11.81
CA PRO A 221 -9.57 40.26 11.51
C PRO A 221 -8.62 40.79 10.44
N PHE A 222 -7.32 40.68 10.69
CA PHE A 222 -6.29 40.96 9.69
C PHE A 222 -6.07 39.72 8.84
N THR A 223 -6.17 39.84 7.52
CA THR A 223 -6.02 38.72 6.58
C THR A 223 -4.92 38.97 5.57
N PHE A 224 -4.15 37.93 5.27
CA PHE A 224 -3.04 37.97 4.32
C PHE A 224 -3.13 36.77 3.37
N ASP A 225 -3.16 37.02 2.07
CA ASP A 225 -3.16 35.95 1.06
C ASP A 225 -1.73 35.74 0.53
N VAL A 226 -1.21 34.53 0.71
CA VAL A 226 0.14 34.13 0.35
C VAL A 226 0.10 33.00 -0.67
N SER A 227 0.95 33.07 -1.69
CA SER A 227 1.13 31.97 -2.65
C SER A 227 2.28 31.06 -2.24
N PHE A 228 2.06 29.76 -2.28
CA PHE A 228 3.08 28.75 -2.00
C PHE A 228 3.32 27.89 -3.23
N ALA A 229 4.59 27.54 -3.45
CA ALA A 229 4.94 26.62 -4.50
C ALA A 229 6.12 25.72 -4.13
N GLU A 230 5.94 24.42 -4.38
CA GLU A 230 6.91 23.38 -4.10
C GLU A 230 7.27 22.64 -5.39
N ASN A 231 8.57 22.41 -5.56
CA ASN A 231 9.10 21.48 -6.56
C ASN A 231 9.60 20.24 -5.84
N SER A 232 9.35 19.08 -6.44
CA SER A 232 9.92 17.83 -5.96
C SER A 232 10.52 17.00 -7.09
N LEU A 233 11.63 16.35 -6.76
CA LEU A 233 12.29 15.34 -7.59
C LEU A 233 12.17 14.00 -6.88
N TYR A 234 11.81 12.97 -7.62
CA TYR A 234 11.69 11.60 -7.13
C TYR A 234 12.61 10.68 -7.94
N SER A 235 13.25 9.74 -7.25
CA SER A 235 13.91 8.59 -7.84
C SER A 235 13.55 7.33 -7.05
N GLY A 236 13.18 6.27 -7.73
CA GLY A 236 12.84 4.99 -7.14
C GLY A 236 13.50 3.84 -7.87
N ALA A 237 13.77 2.76 -7.14
CA ALA A 237 14.35 1.53 -7.66
C ALA A 237 13.58 0.32 -7.12
N GLN A 238 13.21 -0.60 -8.01
CA GLN A 238 12.61 -1.88 -7.64
C GLN A 238 13.48 -3.00 -8.20
N TRP A 239 14.14 -3.74 -7.30
CA TRP A 239 15.02 -4.84 -7.67
C TRP A 239 14.38 -6.17 -7.32
N TYR A 240 14.03 -6.94 -8.35
CA TYR A 240 13.43 -8.25 -8.24
C TYR A 240 14.52 -9.31 -8.05
N LEU A 241 14.57 -9.87 -6.85
CA LEU A 241 15.55 -10.85 -6.41
C LEU A 241 15.02 -12.28 -6.61
N LYS A 242 15.92 -13.25 -6.46
CA LYS A 242 15.55 -14.67 -6.53
C LYS A 242 14.54 -15.03 -5.43
N HIS A 243 13.83 -16.14 -5.66
CA HIS A 243 12.84 -16.69 -4.73
C HIS A 243 11.66 -15.74 -4.44
N GLY A 244 11.39 -14.74 -5.28
CA GLY A 244 10.22 -13.85 -5.12
C GLY A 244 10.42 -12.77 -4.06
N PHE A 245 11.65 -12.42 -3.72
CA PHE A 245 11.94 -11.22 -2.94
C PHE A 245 12.05 -10.01 -3.86
N THR A 246 11.60 -8.84 -3.40
CA THR A 246 11.79 -7.58 -4.11
C THR A 246 12.28 -6.52 -3.15
N PHE A 247 13.41 -5.90 -3.47
CA PHE A 247 13.91 -4.72 -2.76
C PHE A 247 13.33 -3.46 -3.40
N LEU A 248 12.88 -2.53 -2.55
CA LEU A 248 12.26 -1.28 -2.93
C LEU A 248 13.08 -0.14 -2.34
N GLY A 249 13.61 0.74 -3.18
CA GLY A 249 14.31 1.96 -2.78
C GLY A 249 13.60 3.19 -3.30
N GLY A 250 13.57 4.25 -2.52
CA GLY A 250 12.97 5.53 -2.92
C GLY A 250 13.70 6.71 -2.31
N VAL A 251 13.87 7.77 -3.09
CA VAL A 251 14.40 9.05 -2.65
C VAL A 251 13.51 10.15 -3.21
N ARG A 252 13.09 11.08 -2.35
CA ARG A 252 12.39 12.29 -2.75
C ARG A 252 13.08 13.51 -2.18
N LEU A 253 13.36 14.49 -3.03
CA LEU A 253 13.85 15.81 -2.64
C LEU A 253 12.71 16.81 -2.85
N LEU A 254 12.43 17.64 -1.86
CA LEU A 254 11.43 18.69 -1.95
C LEU A 254 12.10 20.04 -1.68
N SER A 255 11.68 21.06 -2.42
CA SER A 255 12.13 22.42 -2.21
C SER A 255 10.99 23.38 -2.48
N GLY A 256 10.82 24.32 -1.56
CA GLY A 256 9.80 25.34 -1.69
C GLY A 256 10.24 26.65 -1.04
N GLN A 257 9.51 27.69 -1.41
CA GLN A 257 9.59 28.98 -0.76
C GLN A 257 8.24 29.25 -0.11
N TYR A 258 8.27 29.83 1.07
CA TYR A 258 7.08 30.22 1.80
C TYR A 258 7.27 31.61 2.36
N THR A 259 6.20 32.40 2.33
CA THR A 259 6.12 33.66 3.06
C THR A 259 5.08 33.53 4.16
N TRP A 260 5.23 34.32 5.21
CA TRP A 260 4.30 34.38 6.33
C TRP A 260 4.39 35.76 6.96
N HIS A 261 3.34 36.17 7.66
CA HIS A 261 3.33 37.43 8.42
C HIS A 261 3.44 37.12 9.90
N ASP A 262 4.35 37.79 10.63
CA ASP A 262 4.47 37.63 12.09
C ASP A 262 3.87 38.82 12.82
N TYR A 263 3.05 38.60 13.85
CA TYR A 263 2.64 39.71 14.72
C TYR A 263 3.82 40.21 15.56
N GLN A 264 4.14 41.49 15.42
CA GLN A 264 5.11 42.21 16.26
C GLN A 264 4.41 43.30 17.04
N ALA A 265 4.35 43.17 18.37
CA ALA A 265 3.81 44.19 19.25
C ALA A 265 4.64 45.48 19.15
N ASN A 266 3.97 46.62 19.11
CA ASN A 266 4.59 47.94 19.15
C ASN A 266 3.66 48.94 19.89
N PRO A 267 4.15 50.14 20.26
CA PRO A 267 3.34 51.13 20.98
C PRO A 267 2.07 51.60 20.24
N ALA A 268 1.94 51.31 18.94
CA ALA A 268 0.81 51.68 18.10
C ALA A 268 -0.21 50.53 17.92
N GLY A 269 -0.09 49.41 18.64
CA GLY A 269 -1.05 48.29 18.59
C GLY A 269 -0.56 47.05 17.81
N GLY A 270 0.63 47.12 17.22
CA GLY A 270 1.30 46.01 16.54
C GLY A 270 1.45 46.17 15.03
N THR A 271 2.30 45.35 14.42
CA THR A 271 2.58 45.30 12.98
C THR A 271 2.72 43.86 12.52
N PHE A 272 2.48 43.61 11.23
CA PHE A 272 2.59 42.29 10.61
C PHE A 272 3.64 42.30 9.50
N PRO A 273 4.96 42.38 9.81
CA PRO A 273 5.99 42.30 8.78
C PRO A 273 5.94 40.96 8.03
N GLU A 274 6.00 41.04 6.70
CA GLU A 274 6.18 39.87 5.85
C GLU A 274 7.60 39.29 6.04
N ARG A 275 7.66 37.97 6.20
CA ARG A 275 8.87 37.17 6.23
C ARG A 275 8.84 36.16 5.10
N SER A 276 10.02 35.72 4.68
CA SER A 276 10.15 34.65 3.69
C SER A 276 11.24 33.68 4.07
N GLY A 277 11.04 32.43 3.67
CA GLY A 277 11.89 31.31 4.00
C GLY A 277 11.94 30.32 2.85
N ARG A 278 12.99 29.50 2.88
CA ARG A 278 13.15 28.38 1.94
C ARG A 278 13.37 27.11 2.75
N TYR A 279 12.81 26.01 2.28
CA TYR A 279 13.10 24.70 2.87
C TYR A 279 13.62 23.73 1.80
N ARG A 280 14.37 22.73 2.29
CA ARG A 280 14.90 21.63 1.50
C ARG A 280 14.75 20.35 2.29
N ASP A 281 13.74 19.61 1.90
CA ASP A 281 13.32 18.40 2.56
C ASP A 281 13.76 17.17 1.78
N LEU A 282 13.94 16.07 2.49
CA LEU A 282 14.42 14.81 1.93
C LEU A 282 13.66 13.66 2.57
N THR A 283 13.14 12.76 1.76
CA THR A 283 12.62 11.47 2.21
C THR A 283 13.43 10.35 1.57
N LEU A 284 13.86 9.40 2.40
CA LEU A 284 14.47 8.14 1.99
C LEU A 284 13.54 6.99 2.36
N HIS A 285 13.44 6.01 1.48
CA HIS A 285 12.65 4.80 1.65
C HIS A 285 13.49 3.57 1.34
N ALA A 286 13.38 2.56 2.19
CA ALA A 286 13.86 1.21 1.94
C ALA A 286 12.78 0.21 2.32
N GLY A 287 12.52 -0.75 1.45
CA GLY A 287 11.52 -1.78 1.66
C GLY A 287 11.97 -3.13 1.11
N LEU A 288 11.42 -4.19 1.70
CA LEU A 288 11.58 -5.55 1.24
C LEU A 288 10.20 -6.20 1.18
N SER A 289 9.86 -6.80 0.04
CA SER A 289 8.68 -7.61 -0.10
C SER A 289 8.98 -9.05 -0.49
N LYS A 290 8.05 -9.93 -0.19
CA LYS A 290 8.09 -11.35 -0.48
C LYS A 290 6.77 -11.78 -1.12
N ARG A 291 6.86 -12.20 -2.37
CA ARG A 291 5.77 -12.84 -3.10
C ARG A 291 5.66 -14.31 -2.69
N LEU A 292 4.48 -14.67 -2.20
CA LEU A 292 4.04 -16.03 -1.90
C LEU A 292 2.78 -16.33 -2.74
N PRO A 293 2.38 -17.60 -2.89
CA PRO A 293 1.12 -17.91 -3.56
C PRO A 293 -0.05 -17.24 -2.83
N PHE A 294 -0.84 -16.43 -3.54
CA PHE A 294 -1.95 -15.60 -3.01
C PHE A 294 -1.57 -14.43 -2.10
N PHE A 295 -0.30 -14.27 -1.72
CA PHE A 295 0.09 -13.27 -0.74
C PHE A 295 1.31 -12.47 -1.18
N ASN A 296 1.32 -11.19 -0.87
CA ASN A 296 2.54 -10.39 -0.89
C ASN A 296 2.73 -9.78 0.49
N LEU A 297 3.86 -10.08 1.12
CA LEU A 297 4.22 -9.53 2.43
C LEU A 297 5.27 -8.44 2.20
N GLY A 298 5.13 -7.29 2.84
CA GLY A 298 6.07 -6.18 2.72
C GLY A 298 6.45 -5.60 4.08
N LEU A 299 7.70 -5.21 4.22
CA LEU A 299 8.22 -4.40 5.30
C LEU A 299 8.89 -3.15 4.71
N SER A 300 8.77 -2.02 5.39
CA SER A 300 9.40 -0.78 4.97
C SER A 300 9.91 0.05 6.14
N ALA A 301 10.92 0.86 5.85
CA ALA A 301 11.39 1.92 6.72
C ALA A 301 11.57 3.20 5.90
N ASP A 302 11.22 4.32 6.50
CA ASP A 302 11.37 5.64 5.89
C ASP A 302 12.09 6.59 6.86
N VAL A 303 12.95 7.43 6.30
CA VAL A 303 13.61 8.53 7.01
C VAL A 303 13.19 9.83 6.33
N ASN A 304 12.50 10.67 7.08
CA ASN A 304 11.87 11.89 6.59
C ASN A 304 12.52 13.10 7.25
N ARG A 305 13.23 13.95 6.49
CA ARG A 305 13.74 15.23 6.96
C ARG A 305 12.82 16.35 6.49
N PHE A 306 11.99 16.88 7.39
CA PHE A 306 11.06 17.98 7.10
C PHE A 306 11.33 19.18 8.00
N LYS A 307 11.49 20.36 7.40
CA LYS A 307 11.71 21.63 8.11
C LYS A 307 12.85 21.58 9.15
N GLY A 308 13.90 20.80 8.85
CA GLY A 308 15.07 20.61 9.73
C GLY A 308 14.96 19.47 10.75
N ASN A 309 13.78 18.93 10.98
CA ASN A 309 13.56 17.79 11.88
C ASN A 309 13.62 16.46 11.14
N ILE A 310 14.03 15.40 11.83
CA ILE A 310 14.12 14.03 11.30
C ILE A 310 13.03 13.17 11.96
N TYR A 311 12.24 12.50 11.13
CA TYR A 311 11.18 11.58 11.54
C TYR A 311 11.45 10.20 10.96
N TYR A 312 11.30 9.17 11.80
CA TYR A 312 11.50 7.78 11.43
C TYR A 312 10.16 7.08 11.30
N GLN A 313 10.01 6.27 10.27
CA GLN A 313 8.80 5.51 10.02
C GLN A 313 9.13 4.05 9.76
N ALA A 314 8.28 3.16 10.25
CA ALA A 314 8.32 1.72 9.98
C ALA A 314 6.93 1.25 9.54
N GLY A 315 6.89 0.38 8.53
CA GLY A 315 5.65 -0.11 7.95
C GLY A 315 5.69 -1.60 7.67
N ALA A 316 4.51 -2.23 7.71
CA ALA A 316 4.28 -3.59 7.26
C ALA A 316 3.00 -3.63 6.43
N ASN A 317 3.01 -4.39 5.34
CA ASN A 317 1.84 -4.60 4.49
C ASN A 317 1.65 -6.08 4.13
N LEU A 318 0.38 -6.43 3.90
CA LEU A 318 -0.06 -7.71 3.39
C LEU A 318 -1.06 -7.45 2.26
N THR A 319 -0.77 -7.95 1.08
CA THR A 319 -1.75 -8.07 -0.01
C THR A 319 -2.19 -9.50 -0.16
N VAL A 320 -3.49 -9.73 -0.24
CA VAL A 320 -4.12 -11.02 -0.52
C VAL A 320 -4.74 -10.99 -1.92
N TYR A 321 -4.57 -12.05 -2.69
CA TYR A 321 -5.14 -12.24 -4.04
C TYR A 321 -6.09 -13.44 -4.06
N PRO A 322 -7.34 -13.35 -3.58
CA PRO A 322 -8.20 -14.53 -3.41
C PRO A 322 -8.45 -15.34 -4.69
N LYS A 323 -8.38 -14.69 -5.86
CA LYS A 323 -8.54 -15.34 -7.17
C LYS A 323 -7.22 -15.77 -7.82
N GLY A 324 -6.09 -15.60 -7.12
CA GLY A 324 -4.75 -15.89 -7.65
C GLY A 324 -4.32 -14.98 -8.81
N ASN A 325 -4.94 -13.81 -8.89
CA ASN A 325 -4.70 -12.79 -9.92
C ASN A 325 -5.21 -11.43 -9.44
N LEU A 326 -5.08 -10.40 -10.28
CA LEU A 326 -5.51 -9.04 -9.98
C LEU A 326 -7.03 -8.80 -10.12
N ASN A 327 -7.86 -9.83 -10.36
CA ASN A 327 -9.31 -9.61 -10.47
C ASN A 327 -9.96 -9.25 -9.14
N LEU A 328 -9.34 -9.64 -8.02
CA LEU A 328 -9.70 -9.24 -6.67
C LEU A 328 -8.44 -9.25 -5.82
N TYR A 329 -8.14 -8.14 -5.16
CA TYR A 329 -7.07 -8.05 -4.18
C TYR A 329 -7.46 -7.16 -3.00
N LEU A 330 -6.87 -7.46 -1.85
CA LEU A 330 -7.03 -6.72 -0.62
C LEU A 330 -5.66 -6.45 -0.04
N THR A 331 -5.29 -5.19 0.14
CA THR A 331 -4.05 -4.76 0.80
C THR A 331 -4.40 -4.15 2.15
N GLY A 332 -3.79 -4.66 3.21
CA GLY A 332 -3.72 -4.01 4.51
C GLY A 332 -2.30 -3.50 4.77
N GLU A 333 -2.17 -2.30 5.30
CA GLU A 333 -0.89 -1.70 5.67
C GLU A 333 -1.03 -1.05 7.04
N LEU A 334 -0.06 -1.33 7.91
CA LEU A 334 0.09 -0.68 9.21
C LEU A 334 1.46 -0.02 9.22
N SER A 335 1.51 1.26 9.57
CA SER A 335 2.78 1.96 9.79
C SER A 335 2.74 2.76 11.08
N ARG A 336 3.93 3.03 11.62
CA ARG A 336 4.15 3.95 12.72
C ARG A 336 5.16 5.00 12.27
N THR A 337 4.86 6.26 12.51
CA THR A 337 5.81 7.37 12.33
C THR A 337 6.12 7.99 13.69
N GLY A 338 7.40 8.25 13.97
CA GLY A 338 7.83 8.99 15.14
C GLY A 338 7.50 10.46 14.94
N ILE A 339 6.52 10.96 15.69
CA ILE A 339 6.08 12.36 15.68
C ILE A 339 5.71 12.74 17.11
N ASP A 340 5.97 13.99 17.46
CA ASP A 340 5.54 14.60 18.71
C ASP A 340 4.94 15.96 18.38
N SER A 341 3.69 16.18 18.78
CA SER A 341 2.90 17.38 18.50
C SER A 341 1.90 17.64 19.62
N ALA A 342 1.20 18.77 19.57
CA ALA A 342 0.16 19.10 20.53
C ALA A 342 -1.01 18.10 20.57
N TRP A 343 -1.18 17.29 19.52
CA TRP A 343 -2.29 16.35 19.36
C TRP A 343 -1.88 14.88 19.51
N VAL A 344 -0.60 14.58 19.32
CA VAL A 344 -0.07 13.21 19.34
C VAL A 344 1.28 13.24 20.03
N SER A 345 1.44 12.45 21.09
CA SER A 345 2.73 12.19 21.71
C SER A 345 3.10 10.71 21.52
N ASP A 346 4.40 10.40 21.55
CA ASP A 346 4.97 9.05 21.35
C ASP A 346 4.73 8.40 19.96
N GLY A 347 4.46 9.21 18.94
CA GLY A 347 4.32 8.77 17.55
C GLY A 347 2.90 8.40 17.14
N ALA A 348 2.68 8.28 15.83
CA ALA A 348 1.37 8.04 15.23
C ALA A 348 1.32 6.68 14.54
N TYR A 349 0.24 5.92 14.79
CA TYR A 349 -0.10 4.73 14.03
C TYR A 349 -1.04 5.07 12.89
N ILE A 350 -0.76 4.51 11.71
CA ILE A 350 -1.50 4.75 10.49
C ILE A 350 -1.91 3.40 9.91
N TRP A 351 -3.21 3.19 9.81
CA TRP A 351 -3.82 2.02 9.19
C TRP A 351 -4.37 2.38 7.82
N LYS A 352 -4.05 1.55 6.82
CA LYS A 352 -4.51 1.71 5.45
C LYS A 352 -5.05 0.37 4.93
N THR A 353 -6.18 0.44 4.23
CA THR A 353 -6.77 -0.71 3.56
C THR A 353 -7.16 -0.31 2.15
N ILE A 354 -6.79 -1.11 1.16
CA ILE A 354 -7.19 -0.95 -0.23
C ILE A 354 -7.84 -2.25 -0.69
N MET A 355 -9.02 -2.15 -1.30
CA MET A 355 -9.67 -3.25 -1.98
C MET A 355 -9.77 -2.90 -3.45
N GLY A 356 -9.26 -3.77 -4.32
CA GLY A 356 -9.34 -3.62 -5.76
C GLY A 356 -10.08 -4.77 -6.42
N PHE A 357 -10.94 -4.45 -7.37
CA PHE A 357 -11.75 -5.43 -8.09
C PHE A 357 -11.87 -5.06 -9.56
N LYS A 358 -11.79 -6.08 -10.42
CA LYS A 358 -12.02 -5.93 -11.86
C LYS A 358 -13.52 -5.84 -12.13
N ILE A 359 -13.95 -4.72 -12.70
CA ILE A 359 -15.37 -4.47 -13.02
C ILE A 359 -15.70 -4.68 -14.51
N ALA A 360 -14.70 -4.60 -15.39
CA ALA A 360 -14.84 -4.87 -16.82
C ALA A 360 -13.52 -5.41 -17.40
N PRO A 361 -13.47 -5.94 -18.64
CA PRO A 361 -12.29 -6.59 -19.23
C PRO A 361 -10.96 -5.82 -19.15
N LYS A 362 -10.99 -4.51 -18.95
CA LYS A 362 -9.82 -3.62 -18.84
C LYS A 362 -9.95 -2.56 -17.74
N ILE A 363 -10.95 -2.67 -16.87
CA ILE A 363 -11.28 -1.63 -15.90
C ILE A 363 -11.33 -2.22 -14.50
N TRP A 364 -10.61 -1.57 -13.59
CA TRP A 364 -10.54 -1.88 -12.17
C TRP A 364 -11.07 -0.69 -11.38
N LEU A 365 -11.73 -1.00 -10.28
CA LEU A 365 -12.11 -0.03 -9.27
C LEU A 365 -11.38 -0.40 -7.98
N GLU A 366 -10.72 0.59 -7.39
CA GLU A 366 -10.16 0.47 -6.04
C GLU A 366 -10.90 1.39 -5.08
N ALA A 367 -11.20 0.86 -3.90
CA ALA A 367 -11.64 1.63 -2.75
C ALA A 367 -10.56 1.59 -1.67
N GLY A 368 -10.20 2.76 -1.15
CA GLY A 368 -9.17 2.94 -0.15
C GLY A 368 -9.73 3.59 1.12
N PHE A 369 -9.29 3.11 2.27
CA PHE A 369 -9.51 3.75 3.56
C PHE A 369 -8.17 3.92 4.26
N THR A 370 -7.92 5.09 4.84
CA THR A 370 -6.76 5.35 5.69
C THR A 370 -7.21 6.08 6.94
N SER A 371 -6.69 5.69 8.10
CA SER A 371 -6.99 6.31 9.39
C SER A 371 -5.72 6.38 10.23
N GLY A 372 -5.53 7.50 10.92
CA GLY A 372 -4.34 7.80 11.70
C GLY A 372 -3.96 9.26 11.56
N TYR A 373 -2.93 9.71 12.28
CA TYR A 373 -2.44 11.08 12.18
C TYR A 373 -1.40 11.18 11.05
N LEU A 374 -1.86 11.51 9.83
CA LEU A 374 -1.01 11.59 8.64
C LEU A 374 -0.38 12.98 8.55
N GLN A 375 0.78 13.11 9.17
CA GLN A 375 1.68 14.25 9.09
C GLN A 375 3.11 13.75 9.21
N ASN A 376 4.03 14.39 8.50
CA ASN A 376 5.45 14.00 8.45
C ASN A 376 5.63 12.51 8.11
N TRP A 377 4.80 12.03 7.19
CA TRP A 377 4.67 10.62 6.81
C TRP A 377 4.86 10.48 5.29
N SER A 378 5.33 9.33 4.84
CA SER A 378 5.50 9.01 3.42
C SER A 378 4.83 7.69 3.03
N GLU A 379 4.35 7.58 1.80
CA GLU A 379 3.80 6.34 1.26
C GLU A 379 4.27 6.06 -0.17
N ASN A 380 3.98 4.86 -0.65
CA ASN A 380 4.28 4.41 -2.02
C ASN A 380 5.77 4.59 -2.37
N GLN A 381 6.67 4.06 -1.54
CA GLN A 381 8.13 4.15 -1.74
C GLN A 381 8.64 5.60 -1.75
N ALA A 382 8.13 6.45 -0.87
CA ALA A 382 8.39 7.91 -0.84
C ALA A 382 7.91 8.68 -2.09
N TYR A 383 7.11 8.07 -2.96
CA TYR A 383 6.48 8.79 -4.08
C TYR A 383 5.44 9.79 -3.61
N ILE A 384 4.86 9.63 -2.41
CA ILE A 384 3.99 10.64 -1.81
C ILE A 384 4.51 10.97 -0.42
N VAL A 385 4.61 12.25 -0.13
CA VAL A 385 5.06 12.80 1.14
C VAL A 385 3.97 13.70 1.71
N TYR A 386 3.69 13.56 3.00
CA TYR A 386 2.69 14.30 3.75
C TYR A 386 3.33 15.27 4.74
N ASN A 387 4.06 16.26 4.23
CA ASN A 387 4.46 17.45 5.01
C ASN A 387 3.31 18.47 4.98
N ASN A 388 2.15 18.06 5.47
CA ASN A 388 0.94 18.88 5.41
C ASN A 388 0.98 20.00 6.45
N PHE A 389 0.40 21.14 6.10
CA PHE A 389 0.00 22.17 7.06
C PHE A 389 -0.98 21.58 8.08
N ASP A 390 -2.10 21.07 7.58
CA ASP A 390 -3.11 20.41 8.42
C ASP A 390 -2.97 18.89 8.34
N PRO A 391 -2.80 18.19 9.47
CA PRO A 391 -2.73 16.73 9.48
C PRO A 391 -4.05 16.13 8.97
N ILE A 392 -3.94 15.05 8.20
CA ILE A 392 -5.10 14.27 7.75
C ILE A 392 -5.36 13.19 8.80
N LEU A 393 -6.60 13.10 9.30
CA LEU A 393 -6.99 12.07 10.27
C LEU A 393 -7.64 10.85 9.63
N LYS A 394 -8.36 11.08 8.52
CA LYS A 394 -9.04 10.03 7.74
C LYS A 394 -8.98 10.37 6.25
N ARG A 395 -8.84 9.34 5.42
CA ARG A 395 -8.91 9.41 3.96
C ARG A 395 -9.77 8.28 3.43
N ILE A 396 -10.73 8.61 2.58
CA ILE A 396 -11.50 7.67 1.77
C ILE A 396 -11.17 7.98 0.31
N GLY A 397 -10.68 6.99 -0.42
CA GLY A 397 -10.29 7.11 -1.81
C GLY A 397 -11.09 6.18 -2.70
N LEU A 398 -11.42 6.64 -3.90
CA LEU A 398 -11.92 5.82 -5.01
C LEU A 398 -11.01 6.04 -6.20
N ASN A 399 -10.58 4.95 -6.85
CA ASN A 399 -9.69 5.00 -7.99
C ASN A 399 -10.23 4.11 -9.10
N LEU A 400 -10.57 4.70 -10.24
CA LEU A 400 -10.92 3.99 -11.45
C LEU A 400 -9.68 3.86 -12.32
N ILE A 401 -9.22 2.64 -12.57
CA ILE A 401 -8.01 2.35 -13.35
C ILE A 401 -8.43 1.62 -14.62
N SER A 402 -7.90 2.05 -15.75
CA SER A 402 -8.01 1.36 -17.01
C SER A 402 -6.65 0.91 -17.50
N VAL A 403 -6.56 -0.32 -18.00
CA VAL A 403 -5.31 -0.94 -18.48
C VAL A 403 -5.48 -1.30 -19.95
N ASP A 404 -4.62 -0.76 -20.81
CA ASP A 404 -4.68 -0.88 -22.27
C ASP A 404 -6.06 -0.46 -22.83
N LEU A 405 -6.69 0.58 -22.25
CA LEU A 405 -7.98 1.09 -22.74
C LEU A 405 -7.85 1.50 -24.20
N PHE A 406 -6.76 2.21 -24.50
CA PHE A 406 -6.23 2.38 -25.84
C PHE A 406 -4.89 1.65 -25.92
N LYS A 407 -4.47 1.26 -27.12
CA LYS A 407 -3.22 0.52 -27.32
C LYS A 407 -2.08 1.28 -26.65
N ASN A 408 -1.45 0.65 -25.64
CA ASN A 408 -0.32 1.16 -24.87
C ASN A 408 -0.61 2.36 -23.93
N LEU A 409 -1.87 2.72 -23.71
CA LEU A 409 -2.25 3.84 -22.85
C LEU A 409 -3.22 3.41 -21.76
N ASP A 410 -2.81 3.69 -20.52
CA ASP A 410 -3.57 3.48 -19.30
C ASP A 410 -4.07 4.83 -18.78
N PHE A 411 -5.26 4.82 -18.19
CA PHE A 411 -5.84 6.00 -17.55
C PHE A 411 -6.27 5.68 -16.13
N SER A 412 -6.11 6.64 -15.24
CA SER A 412 -6.65 6.57 -13.88
C SER A 412 -7.39 7.85 -13.49
N ILE A 413 -8.49 7.69 -12.77
CA ILE A 413 -9.23 8.79 -12.15
C ILE A 413 -9.34 8.47 -10.66
N ARG A 414 -8.72 9.31 -9.83
CA ARG A 414 -8.72 9.14 -8.38
C ARG A 414 -9.43 10.31 -7.72
N TYR A 415 -10.41 9.98 -6.89
CA TYR A 415 -11.06 10.92 -5.99
C TYR A 415 -10.69 10.56 -4.55
N ASN A 416 -10.33 11.55 -3.74
CA ASN A 416 -10.19 11.37 -2.30
C ASN A 416 -11.04 12.39 -1.55
N TRP A 417 -11.74 11.90 -0.54
CA TRP A 417 -12.25 12.70 0.56
C TRP A 417 -11.33 12.52 1.77
N THR A 418 -10.94 13.61 2.40
CA THR A 418 -10.11 13.61 3.60
C THR A 418 -10.75 14.43 4.70
N ARG A 419 -10.57 14.01 5.95
CA ARG A 419 -10.91 14.79 7.14
C ARG A 419 -9.62 15.31 7.75
N ARG A 420 -9.46 16.63 7.76
CA ARG A 420 -8.26 17.33 8.23
C ARG A 420 -8.55 18.08 9.53
N LEU A 421 -7.51 18.37 10.30
CA LEU A 421 -7.59 19.14 11.54
C LEU A 421 -6.92 20.49 11.32
N ALA A 422 -7.73 21.53 11.14
CA ALA A 422 -7.25 22.92 11.19
C ALA A 422 -6.91 23.26 12.64
N SER A 423 -5.91 24.13 12.84
CA SER A 423 -5.45 24.55 14.16
C SER A 423 -5.49 26.07 14.30
N TRP A 424 -5.85 26.54 15.50
CA TRP A 424 -5.80 27.94 15.91
C TRP A 424 -4.79 28.06 17.04
N GLU A 425 -3.76 28.85 16.81
CA GLU A 425 -2.80 29.24 17.83
C GLU A 425 -3.39 30.40 18.62
N ILE A 426 -3.60 30.20 19.92
CA ILE A 426 -4.24 31.15 20.81
C ILE A 426 -3.20 31.61 21.82
N ILE A 427 -3.02 32.91 21.94
CA ILE A 427 -2.34 33.51 23.08
C ILE A 427 -3.40 34.20 23.93
N ASP A 428 -3.54 33.76 25.18
CA ASP A 428 -4.48 34.36 26.11
C ASP A 428 -3.97 35.69 26.66
N ASP A 429 -4.79 36.37 27.46
CA ASP A 429 -4.47 37.67 28.05
C ASP A 429 -3.30 37.60 29.07
N THR A 430 -2.97 36.39 29.55
CA THR A 430 -1.82 36.16 30.43
C THR A 430 -0.52 35.90 29.66
N GLY A 431 -0.60 35.75 28.34
CA GLY A 431 0.51 35.39 27.47
C GLY A 431 0.74 33.87 27.34
N ALA A 432 -0.14 33.04 27.91
CA ALA A 432 -0.05 31.59 27.77
C ALA A 432 -0.54 31.15 26.37
N ALA A 433 0.16 30.18 25.79
CA ALA A 433 -0.14 29.66 24.45
C ALA A 433 -0.97 28.37 24.53
N HIS A 434 -2.05 28.33 23.77
CA HIS A 434 -2.95 27.19 23.61
C HIS A 434 -3.21 26.91 22.13
N ILE A 435 -3.62 25.68 21.82
CA ILE A 435 -4.01 25.31 20.47
C ILE A 435 -5.44 24.76 20.51
N ALA A 436 -6.32 25.35 19.72
CA ALA A 436 -7.64 24.79 19.44
C ALA A 436 -7.65 24.13 18.07
N GLY A 437 -8.54 23.15 17.85
CA GLY A 437 -8.59 22.40 16.60
C GLY A 437 -10.01 22.16 16.13
N GLN A 438 -10.21 22.24 14.80
CA GLN A 438 -11.50 21.99 14.16
C GLN A 438 -11.33 21.07 12.96
N LEU A 439 -12.24 20.10 12.85
CA LEU A 439 -12.21 19.15 11.75
C LEU A 439 -12.98 19.67 10.55
N TYR A 440 -12.39 19.53 9.37
CA TYR A 440 -13.01 19.97 8.12
C TYR A 440 -12.81 18.97 6.97
N PRO A 441 -13.74 18.91 6.00
CA PRO A 441 -13.60 18.05 4.84
C PRO A 441 -12.69 18.69 3.78
N PHE A 442 -11.94 17.86 3.06
CA PHE A 442 -11.06 18.29 1.97
C PHE A 442 -11.12 17.28 0.84
N HIS A 443 -11.32 17.75 -0.39
CA HIS A 443 -11.56 16.91 -1.56
C HIS A 443 -10.42 17.04 -2.56
N SER A 444 -9.99 15.94 -3.17
CA SER A 444 -9.00 15.95 -4.25
C SER A 444 -9.47 15.10 -5.42
N LEU A 445 -9.28 15.58 -6.64
CA LEU A 445 -9.46 14.82 -7.88
C LEU A 445 -8.14 14.80 -8.64
N ILE A 446 -7.70 13.61 -9.05
CA ILE A 446 -6.44 13.39 -9.75
C ILE A 446 -6.72 12.57 -11.01
N LEU A 447 -6.21 13.04 -12.13
CA LEU A 447 -6.23 12.36 -13.42
C LEU A 447 -4.81 11.89 -13.73
N GLY A 448 -4.67 10.64 -14.16
CA GLY A 448 -3.39 10.05 -14.51
C GLY A 448 -3.43 9.38 -15.87
N GLY A 449 -2.34 9.49 -16.62
CA GLY A 449 -2.10 8.78 -17.87
C GLY A 449 -0.77 8.04 -17.80
N THR A 450 -0.70 6.81 -18.32
CA THR A 450 0.55 6.07 -18.46
C THR A 450 0.68 5.46 -19.85
N TRP A 451 1.71 5.89 -20.57
CA TRP A 451 2.09 5.34 -21.88
C TRP A 451 3.16 4.27 -21.68
N ARG A 452 3.01 3.13 -22.33
CA ARG A 452 3.96 2.01 -22.25
C ARG A 452 4.60 1.75 -23.61
N PHE A 453 5.92 1.88 -23.70
CA PHE A 453 6.70 1.79 -24.94
C PHE A 453 7.47 0.49 -25.05
#